data_AF-A0A812PFK9-F1
#
_entry.id   AF-A0A812PFK9-F1
#
_cell.length_a   1.000
_cell.length_b   1.000
_cell.length_c   1.000
_cell.angle_alpha   90.00
_cell.angle_beta   90.00
_cell.angle_gamma   90.00
#
_symmetry.space_group_name_H-M   'P 1'
#
loop_
_entity.id
_entity.type
_entity.pdbx_description
1 polymer ?
#
loop_
_entity_poly.entity_id
_entity_poly.type
_entity_poly.pdbx_seq_one_letter_code
_entity_poly.pdbx_strand_id
1 'polypeptide(L)'
;MLHIRMMSGEKVASIPVEEVEDVMTLKQELSRRHGLPPRFRQQLVLQGHPMEDAAKLDTTTDLDLELVLLPWTLESGARSDQMVNAAWNSQTSEVESLLQQRQHPDVVDRDGKTPLRMAASHCHMEVLHLLLEAAADIDFQSTAASNGRRTALMSASSRDDIEVLRVLLEAGADKNLTDDHGNTALISARSIEAVRLLLEAGVDLNLANKRGETAVMIAAQSNRLELLRLLLEANADVNLANKRGSTALMLASEVGLGEVVHELLKAGSDANFAGNHGFNPLMTASRKAHVEVVRLLLDAGVGMNSTTKDGVTALMLAAEKGHTEVLRLLLEAGADTDLGGRHGNTALILASQNGHVEVVRVLLEAGADRNLANRDGLTPLLLSIENGHDDVQRILEDTP
;
A
#
# COMPACT_ATOMS: atom_id res chain seq x y z
N MET A 1 -46.30 24.96 -14.14
CA MET A 1 -45.93 23.79 -13.29
C MET A 1 -45.74 22.57 -14.16
N LEU A 2 -44.74 21.75 -13.86
CA LEU A 2 -44.52 20.44 -14.46
C LEU A 2 -45.11 19.39 -13.52
N HIS A 3 -46.10 18.62 -13.98
CA HIS A 3 -46.70 17.53 -13.24
C HIS A 3 -46.18 16.20 -13.78
N ILE A 4 -45.37 15.51 -12.98
CA ILE A 4 -44.76 14.24 -13.36
C ILE A 4 -45.55 13.10 -12.73
N ARG A 5 -45.98 12.14 -13.57
CA ARG A 5 -46.72 10.95 -13.15
C ARG A 5 -46.15 9.69 -13.80
N MET A 6 -46.26 8.55 -13.13
CA MET A 6 -45.95 7.25 -13.75
C MET A 6 -47.01 6.91 -14.81
N MET A 7 -46.71 5.97 -15.71
CA MET A 7 -47.70 5.41 -16.66
C MET A 7 -48.95 4.81 -15.99
N SER A 8 -48.84 4.42 -14.72
CA SER A 8 -49.96 3.96 -13.89
C SER A 8 -50.91 5.09 -13.46
N GLY A 9 -50.55 6.35 -13.69
CA GLY A 9 -51.24 7.54 -13.21
C GLY A 9 -50.81 8.01 -11.81
N GLU A 10 -49.91 7.28 -11.15
CA GLU A 10 -49.38 7.66 -9.84
C GLU A 10 -48.57 8.96 -9.93
N LYS A 11 -48.86 9.92 -9.05
CA LYS A 11 -48.15 11.20 -9.00
C LYS A 11 -46.75 11.00 -8.43
N VAL A 12 -45.74 11.46 -9.16
CA VAL A 12 -44.32 11.36 -8.79
C VAL A 12 -43.82 12.67 -8.18
N ALA A 13 -43.99 13.77 -8.91
CA ALA A 13 -43.46 15.07 -8.51
C ALA A 13 -44.27 16.22 -9.11
N SER A 14 -44.10 17.42 -8.55
CA SER A 14 -44.57 18.66 -9.15
C SER A 14 -43.49 19.70 -9.00
N ILE A 15 -42.92 20.12 -10.13
CA ILE A 15 -41.72 20.96 -10.18
C ILE A 15 -42.08 22.26 -10.91
N PRO A 16 -41.78 23.45 -10.36
CA PRO A 16 -41.96 24.71 -11.06
C PRO A 16 -41.11 24.75 -12.34
N VAL A 17 -41.67 25.32 -13.41
CA VAL A 17 -40.98 25.36 -14.73
C VAL A 17 -39.70 26.19 -14.63
N GLU A 18 -39.67 27.17 -13.72
CA GLU A 18 -38.52 28.06 -13.52
C GLU A 18 -37.31 27.36 -12.86
N GLU A 19 -37.50 26.16 -12.29
CA GLU A 19 -36.42 25.41 -11.62
C GLU A 19 -35.59 24.54 -12.58
N VAL A 20 -36.07 24.30 -13.81
CA VAL A 20 -35.43 23.39 -14.78
C VAL A 20 -35.47 23.99 -16.18
N GLU A 21 -34.35 23.91 -16.91
CA GLU A 21 -34.24 24.54 -18.23
C GLU A 21 -34.71 23.61 -19.36
N ASP A 22 -34.44 22.32 -19.20
CA ASP A 22 -34.64 21.28 -20.21
C ASP A 22 -34.96 19.93 -19.56
N VAL A 23 -35.25 18.95 -20.42
CA VAL A 23 -35.58 17.59 -20.01
C VAL A 23 -34.44 16.92 -19.23
N MET A 24 -33.18 17.18 -19.59
CA MET A 24 -32.02 16.66 -18.88
C MET A 24 -31.99 17.14 -17.42
N THR A 25 -32.05 18.46 -17.22
CA THR A 25 -32.05 19.07 -15.88
C THR A 25 -33.26 18.63 -15.05
N LEU A 26 -34.42 18.44 -15.68
CA LEU A 26 -35.59 17.85 -15.02
C LEU A 26 -35.35 16.41 -14.55
N LYS A 27 -34.76 15.55 -15.39
CA LYS A 27 -34.45 14.15 -15.01
C LYS A 27 -33.41 14.07 -13.90
N GLN A 28 -32.40 14.93 -13.94
CA GLN A 28 -31.42 15.08 -12.87
C GLN A 28 -32.11 15.49 -11.56
N GLU A 29 -33.04 16.44 -11.64
CA GLU A 29 -33.76 16.91 -10.46
C GLU A 29 -34.69 15.87 -9.85
N LEU A 30 -35.35 15.10 -10.71
CA LEU A 30 -36.13 13.92 -10.32
C LEU A 30 -35.27 12.89 -9.59
N SER A 31 -34.04 12.65 -10.05
CA SER A 31 -33.10 11.75 -9.36
C SER A 31 -32.72 12.32 -7.99
N ARG A 32 -32.31 13.59 -7.95
CA ARG A 32 -31.76 14.26 -6.78
C ARG A 32 -32.77 14.47 -5.65
N ARG A 33 -33.97 15.00 -5.97
CA ARG A 33 -34.98 15.36 -4.96
C ARG A 33 -35.96 14.23 -4.63
N HIS A 34 -36.17 13.30 -5.56
CA HIS A 34 -37.21 12.29 -5.44
C HIS A 34 -36.68 10.85 -5.39
N GLY A 35 -35.35 10.66 -5.40
CA GLY A 35 -34.72 9.33 -5.27
C GLY A 35 -35.00 8.40 -6.46
N LEU A 36 -35.30 8.98 -7.62
CA LEU A 36 -35.52 8.21 -8.85
C LEU A 36 -34.19 7.71 -9.43
N PRO A 37 -34.22 6.65 -10.26
CA PRO A 37 -33.03 6.16 -10.96
C PRO A 37 -32.34 7.26 -11.78
N PRO A 38 -31.04 7.12 -12.10
CA PRO A 38 -30.29 8.08 -12.91
C PRO A 38 -31.00 8.53 -14.19
N ARG A 39 -30.70 9.73 -14.69
CA ARG A 39 -31.40 10.32 -15.86
C ARG A 39 -31.47 9.41 -17.08
N PHE A 40 -30.44 8.60 -17.32
CA PHE A 40 -30.37 7.65 -18.44
C PHE A 40 -31.41 6.51 -18.33
N ARG A 41 -31.91 6.27 -17.13
CA ARG A 41 -32.99 5.32 -16.84
C ARG A 41 -34.36 5.98 -16.79
N GLN A 42 -34.46 7.26 -17.10
CA GLN A 42 -35.71 8.01 -17.13
C GLN A 42 -36.06 8.40 -18.57
N GLN A 43 -37.27 8.07 -19.00
CA GLN A 43 -37.85 8.57 -20.25
C GLN A 43 -39.10 9.37 -19.93
N LEU A 44 -39.07 10.65 -20.27
CA LEU A 44 -40.21 11.54 -20.15
C LEU A 44 -40.99 11.55 -21.45
N VAL A 45 -42.30 11.45 -21.34
CA VAL A 45 -43.22 11.34 -22.47
C VAL A 45 -44.25 12.45 -22.35
N LEU A 46 -44.38 13.25 -23.39
CA LEU A 46 -45.40 14.29 -23.51
C LEU A 46 -46.39 13.87 -24.60
N GLN A 47 -47.65 13.68 -24.22
CA GLN A 47 -48.73 13.30 -25.16
C GLN A 47 -48.37 12.06 -26.00
N GLY A 48 -47.78 11.03 -25.37
CA GLY A 48 -47.37 9.79 -26.03
C GLY A 48 -46.04 9.86 -26.81
N HIS A 49 -45.37 11.01 -26.86
CA HIS A 49 -44.10 11.17 -27.57
C HIS A 49 -42.93 11.30 -26.58
N PRO A 50 -41.89 10.46 -26.68
CA PRO A 50 -40.68 10.59 -25.88
C PRO A 50 -39.99 11.94 -26.15
N MET A 51 -39.51 12.57 -25.07
CA MET A 51 -38.77 13.82 -25.16
C MET A 51 -37.25 13.57 -25.13
N GLU A 52 -36.52 14.30 -25.96
CA GLU A 52 -35.06 14.32 -25.97
C GLU A 52 -34.52 15.16 -24.81
N ASP A 53 -33.34 14.81 -24.30
CA ASP A 53 -32.69 15.49 -23.16
C ASP A 53 -32.48 17.01 -23.42
N ALA A 54 -32.21 17.39 -24.68
CA ALA A 54 -31.99 18.77 -25.09
C ALA A 54 -33.29 19.59 -25.27
N ALA A 55 -34.47 18.96 -25.17
CA ALA A 55 -35.73 19.65 -25.34
C ALA A 55 -35.96 20.66 -24.21
N LYS A 56 -36.13 21.93 -24.57
CA LYS A 56 -36.41 23.02 -23.64
C LYS A 56 -37.81 22.89 -23.06
N LEU A 57 -37.95 23.29 -21.79
CA LEU A 57 -39.21 23.25 -21.04
C LEU A 57 -39.81 24.65 -20.83
N ASP A 58 -39.53 25.60 -21.72
CA ASP A 58 -39.95 27.00 -21.65
C ASP A 58 -41.43 27.21 -21.99
N THR A 59 -42.31 26.68 -21.15
CA THR A 59 -43.76 26.77 -21.36
C THR A 59 -44.42 27.70 -20.36
N THR A 60 -45.40 28.47 -20.84
CA THR A 60 -46.25 29.35 -20.01
C THR A 60 -47.45 28.63 -19.41
N THR A 61 -47.59 27.33 -19.70
CA THR A 61 -48.72 26.49 -19.32
C THR A 61 -48.25 25.28 -18.52
N ASP A 62 -49.12 24.73 -17.69
CA ASP A 62 -48.82 23.49 -16.98
C ASP A 62 -48.66 22.32 -17.96
N LEU A 63 -47.62 21.50 -17.75
CA LEU A 63 -47.33 20.31 -18.56
C LEU A 63 -47.53 19.05 -17.73
N ASP A 64 -48.33 18.12 -18.24
CA ASP A 64 -48.45 16.77 -17.71
C ASP A 64 -47.45 15.84 -18.44
N LEU A 65 -46.44 15.37 -17.70
CA LEU A 65 -45.39 14.50 -18.21
C LEU A 65 -45.52 13.09 -17.63
N GLU A 66 -45.45 12.10 -18.50
CA GLU A 66 -45.43 10.69 -18.12
C GLU A 66 -43.98 10.22 -17.99
N LEU A 67 -43.63 9.65 -16.83
CA LEU A 67 -42.33 9.09 -16.54
C LEU A 67 -42.36 7.57 -16.74
N VAL A 68 -41.43 7.10 -17.57
CA VAL A 68 -41.14 5.69 -17.78
C VAL A 68 -39.74 5.39 -17.24
N LEU A 69 -39.64 4.41 -16.34
CA LEU A 69 -38.36 3.94 -15.82
C LEU A 69 -37.85 2.78 -16.66
N LEU A 70 -36.65 2.96 -17.24
CA LEU A 70 -36.01 2.01 -18.14
C LEU A 70 -35.01 1.14 -17.37
N PRO A 71 -34.96 -0.18 -17.59
CA PRO A 71 -33.88 -1.01 -17.09
C PRO A 71 -32.64 -0.90 -17.99
N TRP A 72 -31.46 -1.04 -17.39
CA TRP A 72 -30.22 -1.24 -18.13
C TRP A 72 -30.28 -2.53 -18.97
N THR A 73 -29.62 -2.53 -20.11
CA THR A 73 -29.31 -3.73 -20.88
C THR A 73 -27.89 -4.18 -20.54
N LEU A 74 -27.76 -5.45 -20.14
CA LEU A 74 -26.47 -6.05 -19.85
C LEU A 74 -25.96 -6.76 -21.11
N GLU A 75 -25.61 -5.99 -22.15
CA GLU A 75 -25.09 -6.56 -23.39
C GLU A 75 -23.57 -6.75 -23.30
N SER A 76 -23.16 -8.01 -23.15
CA SER A 76 -21.76 -8.43 -23.22
C SER A 76 -21.22 -8.39 -24.66
N GLY A 77 -19.95 -8.04 -24.83
CA GLY A 77 -19.26 -8.11 -26.14
C GLY A 77 -18.91 -6.74 -26.71
N ALA A 78 -19.22 -6.51 -27.99
CA ALA A 78 -18.73 -5.36 -28.75
C ALA A 78 -19.11 -3.99 -28.17
N ARG A 79 -20.34 -3.83 -27.63
CA ARG A 79 -20.77 -2.58 -26.98
C ARG A 79 -20.09 -2.32 -25.64
N SER A 80 -19.81 -3.37 -24.87
CA SER A 80 -19.02 -3.26 -23.64
C SER A 80 -17.60 -2.79 -23.96
N ASP A 81 -16.95 -3.44 -24.94
CA ASP A 81 -15.62 -3.04 -25.43
C ASP A 81 -15.64 -1.60 -25.96
N GLN A 82 -16.67 -1.21 -26.70
CA GLN A 82 -16.86 0.16 -27.22
C GLN A 82 -16.96 1.20 -26.09
N MET A 83 -17.78 0.95 -25.07
CA MET A 83 -17.95 1.88 -23.95
C MET A 83 -16.65 2.07 -23.15
N VAL A 84 -15.93 0.97 -22.89
CA VAL A 84 -14.64 1.01 -22.20
C VAL A 84 -13.59 1.75 -23.02
N ASN A 85 -13.54 1.52 -24.34
CA ASN A 85 -12.64 2.24 -25.24
C ASN A 85 -13.00 3.73 -25.36
N ALA A 86 -14.28 4.07 -25.42
CA ALA A 86 -14.74 5.47 -25.43
C ALA A 86 -14.31 6.19 -24.14
N ALA A 87 -14.46 5.52 -22.99
CA ALA A 87 -13.99 6.05 -21.72
C ALA A 87 -12.47 6.18 -21.64
N TRP A 88 -11.70 5.25 -22.24
CA TRP A 88 -10.25 5.37 -22.35
C TRP A 88 -9.80 6.56 -23.20
N ASN A 89 -10.51 6.84 -24.29
CA ASN A 89 -10.14 7.86 -25.29
C ASN A 89 -10.80 9.23 -25.03
N SER A 90 -11.40 9.44 -23.86
CA SER A 90 -12.12 10.69 -23.51
C SER A 90 -13.27 11.05 -24.47
N GLN A 91 -13.95 10.05 -25.04
CA GLN A 91 -15.04 10.27 -26.00
C GLN A 91 -16.37 10.46 -25.25
N THR A 92 -16.55 11.59 -24.55
CA THR A 92 -17.71 11.89 -23.69
C THR A 92 -19.05 11.66 -24.40
N SER A 93 -19.21 12.18 -25.63
CA SER A 93 -20.45 12.03 -26.40
C SER A 93 -20.77 10.58 -26.78
N GLU A 94 -19.74 9.75 -26.99
CA GLU A 94 -19.93 8.33 -27.29
C GLU A 94 -20.35 7.56 -26.04
N VAL A 95 -19.73 7.85 -24.89
CA VAL A 95 -20.14 7.29 -23.59
C VAL A 95 -21.59 7.68 -23.27
N GLU A 96 -21.95 8.94 -23.46
CA GLU A 96 -23.32 9.43 -23.23
C GLU A 96 -24.35 8.75 -24.15
N SER A 97 -24.03 8.63 -25.43
CA SER A 97 -24.89 7.94 -26.40
C SER A 97 -25.12 6.47 -26.02
N LEU A 98 -24.08 5.77 -25.56
CA LEU A 98 -24.19 4.38 -25.12
C LEU A 98 -25.04 4.24 -23.85
N LEU A 99 -24.91 5.17 -22.90
CA LEU A 99 -25.76 5.24 -21.71
C LEU A 99 -27.23 5.51 -22.07
N GLN A 100 -27.50 6.43 -23.00
CA GLN A 100 -28.85 6.69 -23.52
C GLN A 100 -29.45 5.47 -24.24
N GLN A 101 -28.60 4.67 -24.90
CA GLN A 101 -28.97 3.37 -25.48
C GLN A 101 -29.10 2.25 -24.44
N ARG A 102 -29.14 2.62 -23.15
CA ARG A 102 -29.37 1.73 -21.99
C ARG A 102 -28.22 0.76 -21.72
N GLN A 103 -27.02 0.99 -22.25
CA GLN A 103 -25.86 0.18 -21.86
C GLN A 103 -25.55 0.38 -20.38
N HIS A 104 -25.38 -0.72 -19.63
CA HIS A 104 -25.03 -0.64 -18.22
C HIS A 104 -23.67 0.05 -18.01
N PRO A 105 -23.51 0.97 -17.03
CA PRO A 105 -22.24 1.67 -16.81
C PRO A 105 -21.09 0.76 -16.32
N ASP A 106 -21.42 -0.26 -15.52
CA ASP A 106 -20.44 -1.23 -14.98
C ASP A 106 -20.14 -2.41 -15.91
N VAL A 107 -20.20 -2.17 -17.23
CA VAL A 107 -19.72 -3.14 -18.21
C VAL A 107 -18.22 -3.35 -18.06
N VAL A 108 -17.75 -4.48 -18.55
CA VAL A 108 -16.31 -4.80 -18.58
C VAL A 108 -15.88 -5.18 -19.98
N ASP A 109 -14.68 -4.74 -20.37
CA ASP A 109 -14.02 -5.24 -21.57
C ASP A 109 -13.49 -6.68 -21.35
N ARG A 110 -12.87 -7.24 -22.39
CA ARG A 110 -12.23 -8.58 -22.34
C ARG A 110 -11.14 -8.72 -21.26
N ASP A 111 -10.54 -7.62 -20.83
CA ASP A 111 -9.52 -7.56 -19.78
C ASP A 111 -10.11 -7.22 -18.41
N GLY A 112 -11.44 -7.19 -18.29
CA GLY A 112 -12.13 -6.85 -17.05
C GLY A 112 -12.05 -5.38 -16.65
N LYS A 113 -11.73 -4.45 -17.55
CA LYS A 113 -11.68 -3.01 -17.24
C LYS A 113 -13.08 -2.41 -17.34
N THR A 114 -13.47 -1.62 -16.34
CA THR A 114 -14.70 -0.82 -16.41
C THR A 114 -14.45 0.53 -17.06
N PRO A 115 -15.49 1.16 -17.67
CA PRO A 115 -15.41 2.53 -18.15
C PRO A 115 -14.93 3.50 -17.07
N LEU A 116 -15.47 3.38 -15.84
CA LEU A 116 -15.14 4.28 -14.74
C LEU A 116 -13.66 4.20 -14.37
N ARG A 117 -13.11 2.98 -14.30
CA ARG A 117 -11.68 2.80 -14.05
C ARG A 117 -10.82 3.36 -15.18
N MET A 118 -11.26 3.27 -16.44
CA MET A 118 -10.50 3.82 -17.58
C MET A 118 -10.49 5.34 -17.58
N ALA A 119 -11.63 5.97 -17.31
CA ALA A 119 -11.72 7.41 -17.14
C ALA A 119 -10.85 7.88 -15.97
N ALA A 120 -10.95 7.21 -14.81
CA ALA A 120 -10.15 7.52 -13.63
C ALA A 120 -8.65 7.34 -13.87
N SER A 121 -8.25 6.32 -14.62
CA SER A 121 -6.84 6.08 -14.93
C SER A 121 -6.26 7.09 -15.92
N HIS A 122 -7.05 7.89 -16.64
CA HIS A 122 -6.52 8.76 -17.69
C HIS A 122 -6.90 10.23 -17.50
N CYS A 123 -7.34 10.61 -16.29
CA CYS A 123 -7.77 11.97 -15.97
C CYS A 123 -8.95 12.49 -16.81
N HIS A 124 -9.82 11.61 -17.30
CA HIS A 124 -10.95 12.03 -18.14
C HIS A 124 -12.14 12.45 -17.27
N MET A 125 -12.06 13.65 -16.71
CA MET A 125 -12.98 14.14 -15.67
C MET A 125 -14.45 14.22 -16.13
N GLU A 126 -14.70 14.66 -17.36
CA GLU A 126 -16.06 14.72 -17.90
C GLU A 126 -16.69 13.32 -18.01
N VAL A 127 -15.93 12.36 -18.53
CA VAL A 127 -16.35 10.95 -18.61
C VAL A 127 -16.56 10.37 -17.20
N LEU A 128 -15.67 10.69 -16.26
CA LEU A 128 -15.78 10.25 -14.86
C LEU A 128 -17.10 10.73 -14.25
N HIS A 129 -17.39 12.04 -14.33
CA HIS A 129 -18.64 12.61 -13.82
C HIS A 129 -19.87 12.02 -14.50
N LEU A 130 -19.83 11.84 -15.82
CA LEU A 130 -20.93 11.24 -16.57
C LEU A 130 -21.24 9.80 -16.12
N LEU A 131 -20.19 9.00 -15.86
CA LEU A 131 -20.34 7.64 -15.37
C LEU A 131 -20.85 7.59 -13.93
N LEU A 132 -20.37 8.48 -13.06
CA LEU A 132 -20.89 8.61 -11.69
C LEU A 132 -22.35 9.08 -11.69
N GLU A 133 -22.72 10.02 -12.57
CA GLU A 133 -24.10 10.45 -12.78
C GLU A 133 -24.98 9.26 -13.22
N ALA A 134 -24.44 8.37 -14.05
CA ALA A 134 -25.12 7.14 -14.45
C ALA A 134 -25.23 6.08 -13.35
N ALA A 135 -24.77 6.38 -12.12
CA ALA A 135 -24.64 5.46 -11.01
C ALA A 135 -23.79 4.22 -11.35
N ALA A 136 -22.66 4.43 -12.01
CA ALA A 136 -21.59 3.44 -12.04
C ALA A 136 -21.18 3.08 -10.60
N ASP A 137 -20.97 1.79 -10.35
CA ASP A 137 -20.44 1.30 -9.09
C ASP A 137 -19.01 1.81 -8.92
N ILE A 138 -18.85 2.77 -8.00
CA ILE A 138 -17.59 3.47 -7.72
C ILE A 138 -16.49 2.52 -7.23
N ASP A 139 -16.90 1.44 -6.59
CA ASP A 139 -16.04 0.44 -5.95
C ASP A 139 -15.95 -0.86 -6.75
N PHE A 140 -16.44 -0.85 -7.99
CA PHE A 140 -16.49 -2.05 -8.82
C PHE A 140 -15.10 -2.70 -8.96
N GLN A 141 -15.03 -3.98 -8.57
CA GLN A 141 -13.88 -4.84 -8.75
C GLN A 141 -14.20 -5.98 -9.71
N SER A 142 -13.64 -5.92 -10.92
CA SER A 142 -13.81 -7.00 -11.89
C SER A 142 -13.23 -8.32 -11.38
N THR A 143 -13.92 -9.42 -11.67
CA THR A 143 -13.46 -10.78 -11.37
C THR A 143 -12.53 -11.36 -12.43
N ALA A 144 -12.26 -10.62 -13.52
CA ALA A 144 -11.37 -11.08 -14.59
C ALA A 144 -9.92 -11.15 -14.08
N ALA A 145 -9.26 -12.29 -14.35
CA ALA A 145 -7.95 -12.60 -13.80
C ALA A 145 -6.80 -11.68 -14.30
N SER A 146 -6.98 -10.96 -15.40
CA SER A 146 -5.89 -10.27 -16.09
C SER A 146 -5.49 -8.92 -15.48
N ASN A 147 -6.25 -8.35 -14.56
CA ASN A 147 -6.07 -6.93 -14.19
C ASN A 147 -5.97 -6.59 -12.70
N GLY A 148 -6.00 -7.60 -11.84
CA GLY A 148 -6.16 -7.36 -10.41
C GLY A 148 -7.55 -6.80 -10.12
N ARG A 149 -8.19 -7.21 -9.01
CA ARG A 149 -9.40 -6.58 -8.47
C ARG A 149 -9.18 -5.09 -8.10
N ARG A 150 -8.89 -4.20 -9.06
CA ARG A 150 -8.57 -2.79 -8.83
C ARG A 150 -9.79 -1.91 -9.02
N THR A 151 -10.04 -1.02 -8.07
CA THR A 151 -11.06 0.03 -8.14
C THR A 151 -10.55 1.25 -8.92
N ALA A 152 -11.46 2.16 -9.28
CA ALA A 152 -11.10 3.45 -9.88
C ALA A 152 -10.18 4.28 -8.96
N LEU A 153 -10.44 4.23 -7.65
CA LEU A 153 -9.68 4.96 -6.63
C LEU A 153 -8.21 4.50 -6.55
N MET A 154 -7.97 3.18 -6.60
CA MET A 154 -6.61 2.62 -6.64
C MET A 154 -5.86 3.03 -7.90
N SER A 155 -6.56 3.07 -9.05
CA SER A 155 -5.98 3.52 -10.32
C SER A 155 -5.54 4.98 -10.22
N ALA A 156 -6.42 5.88 -9.77
CA ALA A 156 -6.12 7.30 -9.58
C ALA A 156 -4.94 7.52 -8.62
N SER A 157 -4.94 6.81 -7.47
CA SER A 157 -3.84 6.86 -6.48
C SER A 157 -2.50 6.43 -7.09
N SER A 158 -2.51 5.41 -7.96
CA SER A 158 -1.29 4.87 -8.59
C SER A 158 -0.80 5.66 -9.79
N ARG A 159 -1.58 6.60 -10.31
CA ARG A 159 -1.20 7.45 -11.45
C ARG A 159 -0.94 8.90 -11.04
N ASP A 160 -1.19 9.24 -9.78
CA ASP A 160 -1.03 10.57 -9.21
C ASP A 160 -2.08 11.58 -9.73
N ASP A 161 -3.29 11.08 -10.00
CA ASP A 161 -4.39 11.85 -10.55
C ASP A 161 -5.22 12.47 -9.41
N ILE A 162 -4.69 13.53 -8.79
CA ILE A 162 -5.21 14.13 -7.54
C ILE A 162 -6.68 14.56 -7.64
N GLU A 163 -7.07 15.21 -8.73
CA GLU A 163 -8.46 15.67 -8.89
C GLU A 163 -9.44 14.50 -9.07
N VAL A 164 -9.06 13.47 -9.83
CA VAL A 164 -9.87 12.25 -9.94
C VAL A 164 -9.98 11.57 -8.58
N LEU A 165 -8.87 11.47 -7.85
CA LEU A 165 -8.84 10.89 -6.51
C LEU A 165 -9.78 11.63 -5.56
N ARG A 166 -9.74 12.96 -5.57
CA ARG A 166 -10.64 13.83 -4.78
C ARG A 166 -12.10 13.56 -5.10
N VAL A 167 -12.48 13.61 -6.38
CA VAL A 167 -13.87 13.37 -6.82
C VAL A 167 -14.36 11.99 -6.39
N LEU A 168 -13.52 10.95 -6.53
CA LEU A 168 -13.88 9.60 -6.10
C LEU A 168 -14.07 9.49 -4.59
N LEU A 169 -13.22 10.15 -3.78
CA LEU A 169 -13.36 10.17 -2.32
C LEU A 169 -14.61 10.95 -1.88
N GLU A 170 -14.89 12.10 -2.50
CA GLU A 170 -16.09 12.91 -2.24
C GLU A 170 -17.37 12.16 -2.63
N ALA A 171 -17.32 11.35 -3.68
CA ALA A 171 -18.40 10.47 -4.11
C ALA A 171 -18.55 9.20 -3.23
N GLY A 172 -17.70 9.02 -2.23
CA GLY A 172 -17.84 7.96 -1.22
C GLY A 172 -17.14 6.64 -1.56
N ALA A 173 -16.12 6.65 -2.43
CA ALA A 173 -15.35 5.45 -2.75
C ALA A 173 -14.72 4.80 -1.49
N ASP A 174 -14.79 3.48 -1.39
CA ASP A 174 -14.14 2.73 -0.32
C ASP A 174 -12.62 2.65 -0.52
N LYS A 175 -11.94 3.58 0.17
CA LYS A 175 -10.48 3.70 0.29
C LYS A 175 -9.76 2.49 0.91
N ASN A 176 -10.48 1.57 1.54
CA ASN A 176 -9.93 0.42 2.24
C ASN A 176 -10.06 -0.89 1.47
N LEU A 177 -10.69 -0.88 0.29
CA LEU A 177 -10.67 -2.05 -0.60
C LEU A 177 -9.24 -2.40 -1.00
N THR A 178 -9.04 -3.68 -1.33
CA THR A 178 -7.73 -4.22 -1.71
C THR A 178 -7.77 -4.88 -3.08
N ASP A 179 -6.70 -4.71 -3.86
CA ASP A 179 -6.52 -5.45 -5.11
C ASP A 179 -6.12 -6.93 -4.90
N ASP A 180 -5.84 -7.65 -5.99
CA ASP A 180 -5.41 -9.05 -5.91
C ASP A 180 -4.03 -9.26 -5.29
N HIS A 181 -3.26 -8.19 -5.05
CA HIS A 181 -2.03 -8.23 -4.26
C HIS A 181 -2.26 -7.82 -2.81
N GLY A 182 -3.49 -7.46 -2.43
CA GLY A 182 -3.84 -6.93 -1.12
C GLY A 182 -3.52 -5.44 -0.98
N ASN A 183 -3.12 -4.74 -2.05
CA ASN A 183 -2.76 -3.32 -1.97
C ASN A 183 -4.04 -2.47 -1.90
N THR A 184 -4.07 -1.56 -0.94
CA THR A 184 -5.08 -0.49 -0.87
C THR A 184 -4.69 0.69 -1.77
N ALA A 185 -5.58 1.70 -1.86
CA ALA A 185 -5.26 2.99 -2.47
C ALA A 185 -4.03 3.65 -1.80
N LEU A 186 -3.94 3.59 -0.46
CA LEU A 186 -2.81 4.12 0.32
C LEU A 186 -1.48 3.43 -0.03
N ILE A 187 -1.47 2.09 -0.08
CA ILE A 187 -0.28 1.32 -0.45
C ILE A 187 0.16 1.62 -1.89
N SER A 188 -0.80 1.90 -2.78
CA SER A 188 -0.54 2.19 -4.19
C SER A 188 -0.18 3.66 -4.48
N ALA A 189 -0.26 4.54 -3.49
CA ALA A 189 -0.12 5.98 -3.68
C ALA A 189 1.31 6.39 -4.06
N ARG A 190 1.42 7.17 -5.13
CA ARG A 190 2.72 7.62 -5.66
C ARG A 190 3.20 8.92 -5.05
N SER A 191 2.32 9.90 -4.83
CA SER A 191 2.68 11.21 -4.29
C SER A 191 2.27 11.38 -2.83
N ILE A 192 2.85 12.41 -2.21
CA ILE A 192 2.48 12.85 -0.86
C ILE A 192 1.08 13.47 -0.86
N GLU A 193 0.71 14.17 -1.93
CA GLU A 193 -0.61 14.80 -2.06
C GLU A 193 -1.74 13.77 -2.10
N ALA A 194 -1.57 12.69 -2.87
CA ALA A 194 -2.53 11.59 -2.90
C ALA A 194 -2.70 10.96 -1.50
N VAL A 195 -1.59 10.81 -0.76
CA VAL A 195 -1.63 10.29 0.62
C VAL A 195 -2.35 11.27 1.55
N ARG A 196 -2.11 12.58 1.46
CA ARG A 196 -2.82 13.59 2.26
C ARG A 196 -4.33 13.50 2.06
N LEU A 197 -4.80 13.41 0.81
CA LEU A 197 -6.23 13.25 0.52
C LEU A 197 -6.81 11.97 1.13
N LEU A 198 -6.07 10.85 1.04
CA LEU A 198 -6.51 9.58 1.63
C LEU A 198 -6.57 9.67 3.17
N LEU A 199 -5.63 10.37 3.80
CA LEU A 199 -5.62 10.63 5.24
C LEU A 199 -6.81 11.51 5.67
N GLU A 200 -7.07 12.60 4.94
CA GLU A 200 -8.22 13.49 5.17
C GLU A 200 -9.54 12.73 5.05
N ALA A 201 -9.61 11.77 4.12
CA ALA A 201 -10.77 10.89 3.96
C ALA A 201 -10.88 9.82 5.06
N GLY A 202 -9.88 9.65 5.93
CA GLY A 202 -9.87 8.69 7.04
C GLY A 202 -9.53 7.26 6.63
N VAL A 203 -8.56 7.07 5.71
CA VAL A 203 -8.10 5.73 5.29
C VAL A 203 -7.52 4.94 6.46
N ASP A 204 -7.70 3.62 6.47
CA ASP A 204 -7.03 2.75 7.44
C ASP A 204 -5.54 2.58 7.09
N LEU A 205 -4.67 3.05 7.98
CA LEU A 205 -3.22 3.08 7.81
C LEU A 205 -2.55 1.71 7.99
N ASN A 206 -3.26 0.79 8.64
CA ASN A 206 -2.71 -0.47 9.15
C ASN A 206 -3.09 -1.66 8.28
N LEU A 207 -3.86 -1.45 7.22
CA LEU A 207 -4.14 -2.48 6.22
C LEU A 207 -2.84 -2.93 5.55
N ALA A 208 -2.67 -4.25 5.48
CA ALA A 208 -1.48 -4.89 4.97
C ALA A 208 -1.78 -5.65 3.68
N ASN A 209 -0.84 -5.61 2.73
CA ASN A 209 -0.96 -6.35 1.49
C ASN A 209 -0.82 -7.88 1.70
N LYS A 210 -0.88 -8.69 0.64
CA LYS A 210 -0.73 -10.15 0.73
C LYS A 210 0.64 -10.60 1.23
N ARG A 211 1.66 -9.73 1.27
CA ARG A 211 2.97 -9.99 1.91
C ARG A 211 2.98 -9.60 3.39
N GLY A 212 1.90 -9.00 3.90
CA GLY A 212 1.81 -8.44 5.24
C GLY A 212 2.45 -7.06 5.34
N GLU A 213 2.72 -6.37 4.22
CA GLU A 213 3.39 -5.07 4.22
C GLU A 213 2.37 -3.94 4.32
N THR A 214 2.55 -3.05 5.30
CA THR A 214 1.76 -1.81 5.47
C THR A 214 2.42 -0.65 4.73
N ALA A 215 1.73 0.48 4.62
CA ALA A 215 2.29 1.70 4.02
C ALA A 215 3.56 2.18 4.74
N VAL A 216 3.62 2.08 6.07
CA VAL A 216 4.81 2.43 6.88
C VAL A 216 6.00 1.55 6.51
N MET A 217 5.80 0.23 6.35
CA MET A 217 6.88 -0.68 5.94
C MET A 217 7.42 -0.34 4.55
N ILE A 218 6.54 -0.04 3.60
CA ILE A 218 6.93 0.32 2.23
C ILE A 218 7.70 1.65 2.22
N ALA A 219 7.24 2.64 2.99
CA ALA A 219 7.92 3.93 3.13
C ALA A 219 9.31 3.77 3.76
N ALA A 220 9.41 2.97 4.83
CA ALA A 220 10.66 2.68 5.52
C ALA A 220 11.66 1.94 4.63
N GLN A 221 11.24 0.89 3.92
CA GLN A 221 12.13 0.12 3.06
C GLN A 221 12.61 0.89 1.83
N SER A 222 11.77 1.78 1.27
CA SER A 222 12.06 2.52 0.04
C SER A 222 12.73 3.87 0.27
N ASN A 223 13.13 4.18 1.51
CA ASN A 223 13.69 5.48 1.92
C ASN A 223 12.78 6.69 1.55
N ARG A 224 11.46 6.54 1.67
CA ARG A 224 10.52 7.63 1.44
C ARG A 224 10.26 8.40 2.73
N LEU A 225 11.25 9.17 3.18
CA LEU A 225 11.25 9.84 4.49
C LEU A 225 10.06 10.79 4.69
N GLU A 226 9.69 11.57 3.68
CA GLU A 226 8.53 12.46 3.76
C GLU A 226 7.21 11.69 3.92
N LEU A 227 7.03 10.60 3.18
CA LEU A 227 5.87 9.72 3.33
C LEU A 227 5.84 9.07 4.71
N LEU A 228 6.99 8.59 5.18
CA LEU A 228 7.11 8.01 6.51
C LEU A 228 6.66 9.02 7.57
N ARG A 229 7.22 10.23 7.58
CA ARG A 229 6.83 11.28 8.55
C ARG A 229 5.34 11.56 8.52
N LEU A 230 4.76 11.69 7.33
CA LEU A 230 3.32 11.91 7.19
C LEU A 230 2.48 10.76 7.79
N LEU A 231 2.88 9.51 7.58
CA LEU A 231 2.19 8.35 8.16
C LEU A 231 2.36 8.28 9.69
N LEU A 232 3.52 8.66 10.22
CA LEU A 232 3.78 8.72 11.66
C LEU A 232 2.99 9.84 12.34
N GLU A 233 2.89 11.02 11.71
CA GLU A 233 2.02 12.13 12.16
C GLU A 233 0.55 11.72 12.18
N ALA A 234 0.13 10.86 11.24
CA ALA A 234 -1.19 10.24 11.21
C ALA A 234 -1.35 9.04 12.16
N ASN A 235 -0.34 8.77 13.01
CA ASN A 235 -0.40 7.75 14.07
C ASN A 235 -0.49 6.29 13.55
N ALA A 236 0.08 6.00 12.37
CA ALA A 236 0.18 4.64 11.84
C ALA A 236 0.98 3.70 12.77
N ASP A 237 0.58 2.43 12.86
CA ASP A 237 1.25 1.46 13.72
C ASP A 237 2.59 0.99 13.11
N VAL A 238 3.69 1.36 13.78
CA VAL A 238 5.07 1.04 13.38
C VAL A 238 5.50 -0.38 13.77
N ASN A 239 4.76 -1.04 14.66
CA ASN A 239 5.13 -2.31 15.28
C ASN A 239 4.50 -3.54 14.62
N LEU A 240 3.69 -3.34 13.59
CA LEU A 240 3.19 -4.44 12.77
C LEU A 240 4.35 -5.18 12.10
N ALA A 241 4.18 -6.49 11.91
CA ALA A 241 5.16 -7.35 11.26
C ALA A 241 4.56 -8.00 10.02
N ASN A 242 5.34 -8.02 8.92
CA ASN A 242 4.92 -8.68 7.69
C ASN A 242 4.97 -10.22 7.80
N LYS A 243 4.63 -10.94 6.72
CA LYS A 243 4.64 -12.42 6.73
C LYS A 243 6.04 -13.03 6.90
N ARG A 244 7.12 -12.26 6.69
CA ARG A 244 8.50 -12.64 7.01
C ARG A 244 8.88 -12.33 8.46
N GLY A 245 7.96 -11.80 9.25
CA GLY A 245 8.18 -11.36 10.62
C GLY A 245 9.02 -10.09 10.71
N SER A 246 9.06 -9.26 9.67
CA SER A 246 9.84 -8.00 9.68
C SER A 246 8.93 -6.81 9.96
N THR A 247 9.31 -5.96 10.92
CA THR A 247 8.71 -4.64 11.15
C THR A 247 9.33 -3.57 10.24
N ALA A 248 8.76 -2.36 10.22
CA ALA A 248 9.34 -1.23 9.49
C ALA A 248 10.78 -0.93 9.94
N LEU A 249 11.04 -0.99 11.26
CA LEU A 249 12.37 -0.78 11.84
C LEU A 249 13.37 -1.85 11.36
N MET A 250 12.96 -3.12 11.30
CA MET A 250 13.81 -4.19 10.80
C MET A 250 14.16 -4.00 9.31
N LEU A 251 13.18 -3.62 8.48
CA LEU A 251 13.40 -3.38 7.05
C LEU A 251 14.35 -2.20 6.81
N ALA A 252 14.15 -1.08 7.51
CA ALA A 252 15.04 0.07 7.44
C ALA A 252 16.46 -0.28 7.93
N SER A 253 16.55 -1.09 8.99
CA SER A 253 17.82 -1.55 9.55
C SER A 253 18.57 -2.51 8.62
N GLU A 254 17.86 -3.32 7.83
CA GLU A 254 18.46 -4.18 6.81
C GLU A 254 19.07 -3.40 5.65
N VAL A 255 18.40 -2.31 5.25
CA VAL A 255 18.86 -1.45 4.15
C VAL A 255 19.97 -0.50 4.62
N GLY A 256 19.97 -0.09 5.89
CA GLY A 256 20.97 0.80 6.47
C GLY A 256 20.53 2.27 6.50
N LEU A 257 19.23 2.53 6.59
CA LEU A 257 18.67 3.88 6.49
C LEU A 257 18.63 4.58 7.87
N GLY A 258 19.74 5.20 8.28
CA GLY A 258 19.91 5.84 9.59
C GLY A 258 18.80 6.83 9.95
N GLU A 259 18.48 7.78 9.07
CA GLU A 259 17.41 8.76 9.31
C GLU A 259 16.03 8.12 9.49
N VAL A 260 15.69 7.11 8.66
CA VAL A 260 14.43 6.37 8.77
C VAL A 260 14.36 5.60 10.08
N VAL A 261 15.46 4.94 10.47
CA VAL A 261 15.59 4.23 11.76
C VAL A 261 15.38 5.21 12.91
N HIS A 262 16.01 6.38 12.86
CA HIS A 262 15.86 7.41 13.89
C HIS A 262 14.39 7.87 14.06
N GLU A 263 13.69 8.18 12.96
CA GLU A 263 12.27 8.57 13.00
C GLU A 263 11.37 7.45 13.53
N LEU A 264 11.61 6.20 13.11
CA LEU A 264 10.85 5.04 13.58
C LEU A 264 11.04 4.78 15.08
N LEU A 265 12.26 4.91 15.60
CA LEU A 265 12.55 4.78 17.03
C LEU A 265 11.87 5.90 17.83
N LYS A 266 11.93 7.14 17.34
CA LYS A 266 11.24 8.29 17.94
C LYS A 266 9.72 8.11 17.98
N ALA A 267 9.15 7.44 16.98
CA ALA A 267 7.73 7.10 16.92
C ALA A 267 7.33 5.87 17.76
N GLY A 268 8.24 5.30 18.56
CA GLY A 268 7.92 4.20 19.48
C GLY A 268 7.99 2.81 18.85
N SER A 269 8.84 2.62 17.83
CA SER A 269 9.15 1.27 17.34
C SER A 269 9.81 0.42 18.41
N ASP A 270 9.35 -0.81 18.57
CA ASP A 270 9.96 -1.80 19.46
C ASP A 270 11.26 -2.31 18.85
N ALA A 271 12.37 -1.75 19.31
CA ALA A 271 13.71 -2.11 18.88
C ALA A 271 14.15 -3.51 19.37
N ASN A 272 13.46 -4.07 20.36
CA ASN A 272 13.68 -5.42 20.87
C ASN A 272 12.80 -6.48 20.19
N PHE A 273 11.91 -6.07 19.28
CA PHE A 273 11.06 -7.01 18.56
C PHE A 273 11.90 -8.07 17.85
N ALA A 274 11.53 -9.33 18.07
CA ALA A 274 12.16 -10.48 17.46
C ALA A 274 11.23 -11.07 16.41
N GLY A 275 11.62 -10.93 15.15
CA GLY A 275 10.88 -11.45 14.00
C GLY A 275 10.98 -12.96 13.84
N ASN A 276 10.71 -13.43 12.63
CA ASN A 276 10.86 -14.86 12.33
C ASN A 276 12.30 -15.33 12.62
N HIS A 277 12.41 -16.54 13.15
CA HIS A 277 13.67 -17.12 13.63
C HIS A 277 14.36 -16.36 14.77
N GLY A 278 13.73 -15.33 15.33
CA GLY A 278 14.27 -14.54 16.44
C GLY A 278 15.27 -13.45 16.00
N PHE A 279 15.29 -13.07 14.72
CA PHE A 279 16.10 -11.93 14.25
C PHE A 279 15.48 -10.62 14.71
N ASN A 280 16.30 -9.73 15.27
CA ASN A 280 15.91 -8.37 15.64
C ASN A 280 16.60 -7.33 14.72
N PRO A 281 16.24 -6.02 14.82
CA PRO A 281 16.86 -4.97 14.02
C PRO A 281 18.39 -4.91 14.16
N LEU A 282 18.92 -5.05 15.38
CA LEU A 282 20.36 -4.96 15.66
C LEU A 282 21.15 -6.07 14.97
N MET A 283 20.67 -7.32 15.02
CA MET A 283 21.26 -8.45 14.30
C MET A 283 21.28 -8.21 12.79
N THR A 284 20.19 -7.64 12.27
CA THR A 284 20.04 -7.40 10.83
C THR A 284 21.02 -6.33 10.35
N ALA A 285 21.14 -5.21 11.07
CA ALA A 285 22.11 -4.15 10.80
C ALA A 285 23.56 -4.64 10.97
N SER A 286 23.81 -5.43 12.03
CA SER A 286 25.15 -5.92 12.35
C SER A 286 25.69 -6.87 11.27
N ARG A 287 24.84 -7.77 10.76
CA ARG A 287 25.18 -8.69 9.66
C ARG A 287 25.50 -7.97 8.34
N LYS A 288 25.06 -6.72 8.18
CA LYS A 288 25.19 -5.93 6.94
C LYS A 288 26.19 -4.79 7.04
N ALA A 289 26.89 -4.65 8.17
CA ALA A 289 27.85 -3.58 8.44
C ALA A 289 27.25 -2.16 8.50
N HIS A 290 25.98 -2.02 8.86
CA HIS A 290 25.34 -0.69 8.95
C HIS A 290 25.67 0.01 10.27
N VAL A 291 26.89 0.56 10.36
CA VAL A 291 27.49 1.13 11.58
C VAL A 291 26.61 2.19 12.24
N GLU A 292 26.07 3.14 11.47
CA GLU A 292 25.21 4.21 12.00
C GLU A 292 23.92 3.65 12.61
N VAL A 293 23.27 2.70 11.93
CA VAL A 293 22.06 2.04 12.42
C VAL A 293 22.36 1.24 13.69
N VAL A 294 23.49 0.52 13.75
CA VAL A 294 23.91 -0.20 14.95
C VAL A 294 24.04 0.75 16.13
N ARG A 295 24.68 1.91 15.94
CA ARG A 295 24.80 2.94 16.98
C ARG A 295 23.43 3.42 17.46
N LEU A 296 22.53 3.81 16.54
CA LEU A 296 21.18 4.27 16.86
C LEU A 296 20.38 3.23 17.66
N LEU A 297 20.49 1.95 17.29
CA LEU A 297 19.80 0.86 17.98
C LEU A 297 20.37 0.60 19.38
N LEU A 298 21.69 0.68 19.56
CA LEU A 298 22.33 0.57 20.88
C LEU A 298 21.95 1.74 21.79
N ASP A 299 21.92 2.97 21.25
CA ASP A 299 21.48 4.17 21.97
C ASP A 299 20.00 4.07 22.38
N ALA A 300 19.18 3.34 21.61
CA ALA A 300 17.78 3.05 21.93
C ALA A 300 17.60 1.92 22.97
N GLY A 301 18.68 1.35 23.51
CA GLY A 301 18.62 0.35 24.58
C GLY A 301 18.22 -1.06 24.11
N VAL A 302 18.51 -1.42 22.85
CA VAL A 302 18.28 -2.80 22.37
C VAL A 302 19.12 -3.79 23.18
N GLY A 303 18.51 -4.93 23.54
CA GLY A 303 19.20 -6.03 24.20
C GLY A 303 20.29 -6.63 23.30
N MET A 304 21.53 -6.16 23.48
CA MET A 304 22.71 -6.53 22.67
C MET A 304 23.02 -8.04 22.67
N ASN A 305 22.67 -8.73 23.76
CA ASN A 305 22.86 -10.18 23.95
C ASN A 305 21.59 -10.99 23.61
N SER A 306 20.59 -10.37 22.95
CA SER A 306 19.46 -11.12 22.40
C SER A 306 19.95 -12.19 21.42
N THR A 307 19.25 -13.32 21.39
CA THR A 307 19.61 -14.46 20.55
C THR A 307 18.48 -14.86 19.62
N THR A 308 18.84 -15.30 18.40
CA THR A 308 17.90 -16.04 17.54
C THR A 308 17.50 -17.38 18.18
N LYS A 309 16.56 -18.10 17.55
CA LYS A 309 16.21 -19.49 17.94
C LYS A 309 17.40 -20.46 17.86
N ASP A 310 18.46 -20.07 17.18
CA ASP A 310 19.71 -20.81 17.05
C ASP A 310 20.81 -20.26 17.96
N GLY A 311 20.48 -19.43 18.95
CA GLY A 311 21.46 -18.87 19.88
C GLY A 311 22.38 -17.81 19.26
N VAL A 312 22.10 -17.33 18.04
CA VAL A 312 22.99 -16.41 17.33
C VAL A 312 22.78 -14.98 17.83
N THR A 313 23.87 -14.30 18.19
CA THR A 313 23.86 -12.88 18.62
C THR A 313 24.26 -11.93 17.49
N ALA A 314 24.06 -10.62 17.69
CA ALA A 314 24.56 -9.60 16.78
C ALA A 314 26.09 -9.63 16.64
N LEU A 315 26.81 -9.88 17.75
CA LEU A 315 28.27 -9.99 17.78
C LEU A 315 28.78 -11.16 16.93
N MET A 316 28.12 -12.32 17.03
CA MET A 316 28.43 -13.48 16.19
C MET A 316 28.27 -13.18 14.70
N LEU A 317 27.19 -12.50 14.31
CA LEU A 317 26.94 -12.14 12.91
C LEU A 317 27.98 -11.15 12.38
N ALA A 318 28.36 -10.15 13.17
CA ALA A 318 29.42 -9.21 12.81
C ALA A 318 30.77 -9.92 12.68
N ALA A 319 31.06 -10.86 13.59
CA ALA A 319 32.30 -11.64 13.59
C ALA A 319 32.40 -12.58 12.40
N GLU A 320 31.33 -13.32 12.08
CA GLU A 320 31.25 -14.22 10.93
C GLU A 320 31.48 -13.48 9.60
N LYS A 321 31.03 -12.22 9.51
CA LYS A 321 31.15 -11.39 8.30
C LYS A 321 32.38 -10.47 8.27
N GLY A 322 33.21 -10.47 9.31
CA GLY A 322 34.42 -9.65 9.34
C GLY A 322 34.16 -8.15 9.54
N HIS A 323 33.04 -7.77 10.16
CA HIS A 323 32.62 -6.38 10.30
C HIS A 323 33.20 -5.75 11.58
N THR A 324 34.49 -5.42 11.55
CA THR A 324 35.24 -4.92 12.71
C THR A 324 34.63 -3.69 13.38
N GLU A 325 34.15 -2.70 12.63
CA GLU A 325 33.62 -1.47 13.22
C GLU A 325 32.32 -1.73 14.01
N VAL A 326 31.40 -2.51 13.45
CA VAL A 326 30.20 -2.97 14.15
C VAL A 326 30.58 -3.79 15.38
N LEU A 327 31.56 -4.67 15.25
CA LEU A 327 32.06 -5.49 16.36
C LEU A 327 32.57 -4.62 17.52
N ARG A 328 33.36 -3.59 17.24
CA ARG A 328 33.84 -2.63 18.25
C ARG A 328 32.67 -1.94 18.96
N LEU A 329 31.67 -1.46 18.22
CA LEU A 329 30.48 -0.84 18.83
C LEU A 329 29.71 -1.80 19.74
N LEU A 330 29.54 -3.06 19.33
CA LEU A 330 28.86 -4.06 20.14
C LEU A 330 29.63 -4.38 21.43
N LEU A 331 30.96 -4.46 21.36
CA LEU A 331 31.82 -4.69 22.51
C LEU A 331 31.86 -3.49 23.46
N GLU A 332 31.94 -2.27 22.92
CA GLU A 332 31.84 -1.03 23.70
C GLU A 332 30.51 -0.93 24.46
N ALA A 333 29.43 -1.45 23.87
CA ALA A 333 28.14 -1.55 24.54
C ALA A 333 28.08 -2.65 25.62
N GLY A 334 29.04 -3.58 25.65
CA GLY A 334 29.10 -4.69 26.62
C GLY A 334 28.53 -6.02 26.12
N ALA A 335 28.58 -6.27 24.81
CA ALA A 335 28.21 -7.57 24.25
C ALA A 335 29.09 -8.70 24.82
N ASP A 336 28.46 -9.82 25.19
CA ASP A 336 29.15 -10.99 25.71
C ASP A 336 29.85 -11.76 24.58
N THR A 337 31.18 -11.87 24.69
CA THR A 337 32.05 -12.49 23.68
C THR A 337 31.93 -14.01 23.61
N ASP A 338 31.50 -14.62 24.72
CA ASP A 338 31.63 -16.06 24.96
C ASP A 338 30.27 -16.79 24.90
N LEU A 339 29.19 -16.06 24.60
CA LEU A 339 27.93 -16.69 24.22
C LEU A 339 28.17 -17.65 23.06
N GLY A 340 27.65 -18.87 23.20
CA GLY A 340 27.70 -19.91 22.18
C GLY A 340 26.34 -20.09 21.52
N GLY A 341 26.32 -20.13 20.19
CA GLY A 341 25.11 -20.46 19.43
C GLY A 341 24.65 -21.91 19.68
N ARG A 342 23.64 -22.38 18.93
CA ARG A 342 23.09 -23.74 19.03
C ARG A 342 24.18 -24.81 18.88
N HIS A 343 25.23 -24.54 18.12
CA HIS A 343 26.35 -25.47 17.91
C HIS A 343 27.54 -25.19 18.84
N GLY A 344 27.42 -24.27 19.80
CA GLY A 344 28.51 -23.84 20.67
C GLY A 344 29.52 -22.92 19.99
N ASN A 345 29.27 -22.47 18.75
CA ASN A 345 30.14 -21.51 18.08
C ASN A 345 29.99 -20.13 18.76
N THR A 346 31.11 -19.59 19.27
CA THR A 346 31.23 -18.21 19.76
C THR A 346 31.59 -17.26 18.62
N ALA A 347 31.58 -15.94 18.88
CA ALA A 347 32.03 -14.95 17.90
C ALA A 347 33.48 -15.21 17.45
N LEU A 348 34.36 -15.60 18.38
CA LEU A 348 35.77 -15.88 18.08
C LEU A 348 35.93 -17.12 17.20
N ILE A 349 35.19 -18.19 17.49
CA ILE A 349 35.16 -19.41 16.65
C ILE A 349 34.76 -19.06 15.21
N LEU A 350 33.69 -18.27 15.03
CA LEU A 350 33.22 -17.87 13.70
C LEU A 350 34.22 -16.97 12.96
N ALA A 351 34.84 -16.02 13.66
CA ALA A 351 35.87 -15.15 13.07
C ALA A 351 37.10 -15.94 12.63
N SER A 352 37.54 -16.89 13.46
CA SER A 352 38.71 -17.73 13.17
C SER A 352 38.47 -18.71 12.04
N GLN A 353 37.27 -19.30 11.99
CA GLN A 353 36.86 -20.20 10.89
C GLN A 353 36.85 -19.48 9.53
N ASN A 354 36.54 -18.17 9.49
CA ASN A 354 36.45 -17.39 8.26
C ASN A 354 37.70 -16.52 7.99
N GLY A 355 38.74 -16.61 8.83
CA GLY A 355 40.01 -15.93 8.60
C GLY A 355 39.99 -14.42 8.87
N HIS A 356 39.05 -13.90 9.66
CA HIS A 356 38.91 -12.47 9.92
C HIS A 356 39.91 -11.98 10.98
N VAL A 357 41.17 -11.82 10.56
CA VAL A 357 42.33 -11.46 11.40
C VAL A 357 42.05 -10.31 12.36
N GLU A 358 41.51 -9.19 11.86
CA GLU A 358 41.27 -8.02 12.69
C GLU A 358 40.14 -8.24 13.70
N VAL A 359 39.07 -8.95 13.32
CA VAL A 359 37.99 -9.32 14.25
C VAL A 359 38.53 -10.22 15.36
N VAL A 360 39.36 -11.21 15.02
CA VAL A 360 40.01 -12.10 16.01
C VAL A 360 40.82 -11.28 17.01
N ARG A 361 41.63 -10.34 16.53
CA ARG A 361 42.40 -9.43 17.39
C ARG A 361 41.50 -8.67 18.35
N VAL A 362 40.45 -8.03 17.84
CA VAL A 362 39.53 -7.23 18.66
C VAL A 362 38.80 -8.07 19.69
N LEU A 363 38.37 -9.29 19.35
CA LEU A 363 37.73 -10.20 20.30
C LEU A 363 38.67 -10.64 21.42
N LEU A 364 39.94 -10.93 21.11
CA LEU A 364 40.94 -11.27 22.12
C LEU A 364 41.29 -10.08 23.02
N GLU A 365 41.41 -8.87 22.44
CA GLU A 365 41.58 -7.63 23.20
C GLU A 365 40.42 -7.36 24.15
N ALA A 366 39.20 -7.76 23.75
CA ALA A 366 37.99 -7.68 24.59
C ALA A 366 37.84 -8.84 25.59
N GLY A 367 38.79 -9.79 25.62
CA GLY A 367 38.83 -10.87 26.60
C GLY A 367 38.09 -12.15 26.22
N ALA A 368 37.77 -12.37 24.94
CA ALA A 368 37.12 -13.60 24.49
C ALA A 368 37.96 -14.85 24.83
N ASP A 369 37.32 -15.90 25.36
CA ASP A 369 38.02 -17.14 25.69
C ASP A 369 38.32 -17.97 24.42
N ARG A 370 39.60 -17.96 24.04
CA ARG A 370 40.13 -18.70 22.88
C ARG A 370 40.11 -20.22 23.02
N ASN A 371 39.90 -20.74 24.24
CA ASN A 371 39.92 -22.18 24.51
C ASN A 371 38.52 -22.79 24.48
N LEU A 372 37.47 -21.97 24.35
CA LEU A 372 36.11 -22.48 24.18
C LEU A 372 36.04 -23.32 22.91
N ALA A 373 35.57 -24.55 23.07
CA ALA A 373 35.29 -25.46 21.98
C ALA A 373 33.80 -25.44 21.66
N ASN A 374 33.47 -25.54 20.38
CA ASN A 374 32.09 -25.78 19.97
C ASN A 374 31.66 -27.22 20.34
N ARG A 375 30.42 -27.60 20.00
CA ARG A 375 29.87 -28.92 20.36
C ARG A 375 30.59 -30.10 19.69
N ASP A 376 31.35 -29.85 18.63
CA ASP A 376 32.17 -30.86 17.96
C ASP A 376 33.60 -30.94 18.55
N GLY A 377 33.89 -30.16 19.60
CA GLY A 377 35.20 -30.10 20.23
C GLY A 377 36.20 -29.21 19.48
N LEU A 378 35.75 -28.43 18.48
CA LEU A 378 36.61 -27.57 17.68
C LEU A 378 36.76 -26.19 18.33
N THR A 379 38.01 -25.80 18.60
CA THR A 379 38.38 -24.48 19.12
C THR A 379 38.61 -23.49 17.97
N PRO A 380 38.67 -22.17 18.23
CA PRO A 380 39.07 -21.17 17.25
C PRO A 380 40.39 -21.53 16.54
N LEU A 381 41.37 -22.04 17.29
CA LEU A 381 42.67 -22.45 16.75
C LEU A 381 42.53 -23.61 15.76
N LEU A 382 41.82 -24.68 16.14
CA LEU A 382 41.62 -25.84 15.27
C LEU A 382 40.93 -25.44 13.96
N LEU A 383 39.87 -24.62 14.03
CA LEU A 383 39.18 -24.16 12.82
C LEU A 383 40.05 -23.24 11.96
N SER A 384 40.91 -22.41 12.55
CA SER A 384 41.84 -21.59 11.77
C SER A 384 42.85 -22.45 10.99
N ILE A 385 43.31 -23.55 11.58
CA ILE A 385 44.23 -24.49 10.94
C ILE A 385 43.52 -25.30 9.85
N GLU A 386 42.35 -25.87 10.16
CA GLU A 386 41.57 -26.67 9.20
C GLU A 386 41.19 -25.88 7.94
N ASN A 387 40.95 -24.57 8.08
CA ASN A 387 40.59 -23.69 6.98
C ASN A 387 41.78 -22.91 6.38
N GLY A 388 43.01 -23.14 6.86
CA GLY A 388 44.24 -22.57 6.29
C GLY A 388 44.43 -21.06 6.54
N HIS A 389 44.00 -20.57 7.69
CA HIS A 389 44.10 -19.16 8.09
C HIS A 389 45.33 -18.89 8.97
N ASP A 390 46.53 -19.00 8.38
CA ASP A 390 47.82 -18.92 9.07
C ASP A 390 48.01 -17.64 9.92
N ASP A 391 47.48 -16.50 9.45
CA ASP A 391 47.56 -15.23 10.18
C ASP A 391 46.72 -15.26 11.47
N VAL A 392 45.54 -15.89 11.42
CA VAL A 392 44.69 -16.10 12.60
C VAL A 392 45.34 -17.10 13.55
N GLN A 393 45.90 -18.20 13.02
CA GLN A 393 46.61 -19.19 13.82
C GLN A 393 47.72 -18.51 14.64
N ARG A 394 48.58 -17.73 13.98
CA ARG A 394 49.68 -17.01 14.65
C ARG A 394 49.16 -16.11 15.78
N ILE A 395 48.10 -15.35 15.55
CA ILE A 395 47.50 -14.50 16.60
C ILE A 395 46.99 -15.33 17.80
N LEU A 396 46.33 -16.45 17.54
CA LEU A 396 45.79 -17.32 18.58
C LEU A 396 46.87 -18.06 19.37
N GLU A 397 48.03 -18.32 18.78
CA GLU A 397 49.21 -18.91 19.44
C GLU A 397 50.02 -17.86 20.24
N ASP A 398 50.18 -16.66 19.69
CA ASP A 398 51.06 -15.61 20.25
C ASP A 398 50.43 -14.84 21.42
N THR A 399 49.10 -14.82 21.53
CA THR A 399 48.45 -14.09 22.62
C THR A 399 48.58 -14.95 23.92
N PRO A 400 48.99 -14.43 25.07
CA PRO A 400 49.24 -15.25 26.27
C PRO A 400 47.98 -15.78 26.97
#